data_AF-C7MA13-F1
#
_entry.id   AF-C7MA13-F1
#
_cell.length_a   1.000
_cell.length_b   1.000
_cell.length_c   1.000
_cell.angle_alpha   90.00
_cell.angle_beta   90.00
_cell.angle_gamma   90.00
#
_symmetry.space_group_name_H-M   'P 1'
#
loop_
_entity.id
_entity.type
_entity.pdbx_description
1 polymer ?
#
loop_
_entity_poly.entity_id
_entity_poly.type
_entity_poly.pdbx_seq_one_letter_code
_entity_poly.pdbx_strand_id
1 'polypeptide(L)'
;MFGFEQFVALNRRLAGIWRLAGLNLLWIAVTAAGLGVLGAGPASYAMAKYLHRWFRHGETPPLVPTYLRYARELRRQPVLMGGVLLLAGGIVLVNLLSLSDWYLRAANLVALAVLWIITAYAFTVLAALDVQGLRAQLVSALMLGIGSLHWTILGTTAVVIGYGLMLRFAVPLLALFGVGLPAAVFAAICSRILRDLEPSSAEEPRTTPRPLAHSAARTVARSRRPSSVSDPVRPFTKGTPA
;
A
#
# COMPACT_ATOMS: atom_id res chain seq x y z
N MET A 1 -14.70 30.89 -13.47
CA MET A 1 -14.92 29.66 -14.26
C MET A 1 -14.01 28.58 -13.70
N PHE A 2 -14.55 27.50 -13.14
CA PHE A 2 -13.73 26.36 -12.73
C PHE A 2 -13.15 25.70 -13.99
N GLY A 3 -11.83 25.60 -14.09
CA GLY A 3 -11.16 24.98 -15.23
C GLY A 3 -11.40 23.47 -15.26
N PHE A 4 -11.42 22.86 -16.44
CA PHE A 4 -11.57 21.41 -16.63
C PHE A 4 -10.62 20.58 -15.74
N GLU A 5 -9.37 21.04 -15.59
CA GLU A 5 -8.37 20.45 -14.67
C GLU A 5 -8.83 20.38 -13.21
N GLN A 6 -9.53 21.41 -12.74
CA GLN A 6 -10.02 21.49 -11.37
C GLN A 6 -11.15 20.48 -11.14
N PHE A 7 -12.02 20.28 -12.14
CA PHE A 7 -13.07 19.26 -12.11
C PHE A 7 -12.48 17.85 -12.10
N VAL A 8 -11.49 17.57 -12.93
CA VAL A 8 -10.83 16.25 -12.98
C VAL A 8 -10.10 15.96 -11.66
N ALA A 9 -9.38 16.96 -11.10
CA ALA A 9 -8.72 16.83 -9.82
C ALA A 9 -9.73 16.60 -8.68
N LEU A 10 -10.84 17.33 -8.67
CA LEU A 10 -11.91 17.18 -7.69
C LEU A 10 -12.53 15.78 -7.78
N ASN A 11 -12.92 15.33 -8.96
CA ASN A 11 -13.48 13.99 -9.16
C ASN A 11 -12.52 12.89 -8.68
N ARG A 12 -11.22 13.03 -8.97
CA ARG A 12 -10.20 12.07 -8.50
C ARG A 12 -10.13 12.02 -6.97
N ARG A 13 -10.22 13.18 -6.30
CA ARG A 13 -10.24 13.26 -4.83
C ARG A 13 -11.51 12.64 -4.25
N LEU A 14 -12.68 12.97 -4.78
CA LEU A 14 -13.95 12.38 -4.32
C LEU A 14 -13.97 10.87 -4.55
N ALA A 15 -13.53 10.38 -5.71
CA ALA A 15 -13.45 8.96 -5.99
C ALA A 15 -12.52 8.24 -5.01
N GLY A 16 -11.42 8.87 -4.59
CA GLY A 16 -10.54 8.36 -3.54
C GLY A 16 -11.23 8.27 -2.18
N ILE A 17 -11.95 9.33 -1.77
CA ILE A 17 -12.70 9.36 -0.50
C ILE A 17 -13.78 8.26 -0.48
N TRP A 18 -14.55 8.12 -1.57
CA TRP A 18 -15.55 7.07 -1.72
C TRP A 18 -14.95 5.67 -1.69
N ARG A 19 -13.78 5.48 -2.31
CA ARG A 19 -13.04 4.22 -2.28
C ARG A 19 -12.62 3.87 -0.85
N LEU A 20 -12.16 4.84 -0.09
CA LEU A 20 -11.78 4.65 1.31
C LEU A 20 -12.98 4.27 2.18
N ALA A 21 -14.12 4.94 1.98
CA ALA A 21 -15.37 4.58 2.65
C ALA A 21 -15.80 3.14 2.32
N GLY A 22 -15.71 2.76 1.03
CA GLY A 22 -16.00 1.40 0.59
C GLY A 22 -15.08 0.35 1.22
N LEU A 23 -13.77 0.63 1.33
CA LEU A 23 -12.81 -0.24 2.01
C LEU A 23 -13.15 -0.44 3.48
N ASN A 24 -13.56 0.63 4.18
CA ASN A 24 -13.93 0.53 5.58
C ASN A 24 -15.22 -0.27 5.79
N LEU A 25 -16.22 -0.09 4.93
CA LEU A 25 -17.44 -0.91 4.96
C LEU A 25 -17.12 -2.39 4.73
N LEU A 26 -16.19 -2.68 3.82
CA LEU A 26 -15.75 -4.04 3.55
C LEU A 26 -14.94 -4.63 4.72
N TRP A 27 -14.16 -3.79 5.41
CA TRP A 27 -13.48 -4.16 6.65
C TRP A 27 -14.47 -4.55 7.74
N ILE A 28 -15.54 -3.76 7.93
CA ILE A 28 -16.62 -4.07 8.88
C ILE A 28 -17.29 -5.39 8.48
N ALA A 29 -17.64 -5.56 7.20
CA ALA A 29 -18.31 -6.76 6.71
C ALA A 29 -17.48 -8.04 6.93
N VAL A 30 -16.18 -8.01 6.60
CA VAL A 30 -15.27 -9.17 6.79
C VAL A 30 -14.99 -9.43 8.27
N THR A 31 -14.84 -8.37 9.07
CA THR A 31 -14.68 -8.49 10.52
C THR A 31 -15.91 -9.12 11.16
N ALA A 32 -17.11 -8.66 10.79
CA ALA A 32 -18.38 -9.23 11.25
C ALA A 32 -18.57 -10.68 10.80
N ALA A 33 -18.26 -11.00 9.54
CA ALA A 33 -18.34 -12.36 9.01
C ALA A 33 -17.36 -13.32 9.70
N GLY A 34 -16.20 -12.84 10.13
CA GLY A 34 -15.20 -13.60 10.88
C GLY A 34 -15.39 -13.58 12.41
N LEU A 35 -16.62 -13.39 12.91
CA LEU A 35 -16.93 -13.35 14.35
C LEU A 35 -16.11 -12.29 15.14
N GLY A 36 -15.73 -11.20 14.48
CA GLY A 36 -14.90 -10.14 15.06
C GLY A 36 -13.42 -10.53 15.11
N VAL A 37 -13.04 -11.38 16.07
CA VAL A 37 -11.62 -11.65 16.39
C VAL A 37 -10.89 -12.37 15.25
N LEU A 38 -11.54 -13.38 14.66
CA LEU A 38 -10.94 -14.13 13.56
C LEU A 38 -10.97 -13.35 12.23
N GLY A 39 -11.91 -12.39 12.09
CA GLY A 39 -12.08 -11.54 10.91
C GLY A 39 -11.21 -10.28 10.89
N ALA A 40 -10.92 -9.69 12.05
CA ALA A 40 -10.24 -8.40 12.16
C ALA A 40 -8.82 -8.42 11.57
N GLY A 41 -8.08 -9.50 11.81
CA GLY A 41 -6.75 -9.72 11.21
C GLY A 41 -6.79 -9.77 9.67
N PRO A 42 -7.55 -10.70 9.06
CA PRO A 42 -7.75 -10.77 7.61
C PRO A 42 -8.24 -9.47 6.98
N ALA A 43 -9.22 -8.81 7.60
CA ALA A 43 -9.77 -7.56 7.12
C ALA A 43 -8.72 -6.43 7.11
N SER A 44 -7.93 -6.33 8.18
CA SER A 44 -6.87 -5.32 8.30
C SER A 44 -5.73 -5.59 7.30
N TYR A 45 -5.35 -6.85 7.10
CA TYR A 45 -4.37 -7.22 6.08
C TYR A 45 -4.84 -6.90 4.66
N ALA A 46 -6.08 -7.27 4.30
CA ALA A 46 -6.64 -6.99 2.98
C ALA A 46 -6.72 -5.49 2.69
N MET A 47 -7.10 -4.69 3.71
CA MET A 47 -7.12 -3.23 3.60
C MET A 47 -5.72 -2.65 3.42
N ALA A 48 -4.74 -3.09 4.23
CA ALA A 48 -3.37 -2.64 4.13
C ALA A 48 -2.73 -2.99 2.76
N LYS A 49 -2.95 -4.22 2.26
CA LYS A 49 -2.47 -4.66 0.93
C LYS A 49 -3.09 -3.85 -0.20
N TYR A 50 -4.37 -3.54 -0.11
CA TYR A 50 -5.05 -2.69 -1.08
C TYR A 50 -4.50 -1.25 -1.07
N LEU A 51 -4.37 -0.64 0.11
CA LEU A 51 -3.85 0.71 0.28
C LEU A 51 -2.38 0.83 -0.14
N HIS A 52 -1.57 -0.19 0.14
CA HIS A 52 -0.18 -0.24 -0.30
C HIS A 52 -0.07 -0.17 -1.83
N ARG A 53 -0.83 -1.00 -2.54
CA ARG A 53 -0.86 -0.97 -4.02
C ARG A 53 -1.36 0.36 -4.55
N TRP A 54 -2.40 0.91 -3.94
CA TRP A 54 -2.95 2.19 -4.36
C TRP A 54 -1.96 3.35 -4.17
N PHE A 55 -1.31 3.48 -3.01
CA PHE A 55 -0.40 4.60 -2.75
C PHE A 55 1.01 4.43 -3.35
N ARG A 56 1.50 3.19 -3.47
CA ARG A 56 2.83 2.90 -4.02
C ARG A 56 2.80 2.82 -5.55
N HIS A 57 1.85 2.07 -6.11
CA HIS A 57 1.80 1.79 -7.56
C HIS A 57 0.73 2.58 -8.31
N GLY A 58 -0.13 3.33 -7.61
CA GLY A 58 -1.24 4.05 -8.25
C GLY A 58 -2.35 3.13 -8.79
N GLU A 59 -2.26 1.82 -8.53
CA GLU A 59 -3.21 0.83 -9.00
C GLU A 59 -4.53 0.95 -8.23
N THR A 60 -5.65 1.03 -8.95
CA THR A 60 -6.99 1.11 -8.35
C THR A 60 -7.88 -0.07 -8.78
N PRO A 61 -7.50 -1.31 -8.42
CA PRO A 61 -8.23 -2.50 -8.86
C PRO A 61 -9.67 -2.54 -8.33
N PRO A 62 -10.57 -3.34 -8.93
CA PRO A 62 -11.98 -3.42 -8.53
C PRO A 62 -12.11 -3.77 -7.05
N LEU A 63 -12.85 -2.96 -6.30
CA LEU A 63 -12.79 -2.88 -4.84
C LEU A 63 -13.16 -4.20 -4.15
N VAL A 64 -14.40 -4.66 -4.36
CA VAL A 64 -14.96 -5.84 -3.70
C VAL A 64 -14.22 -7.14 -4.06
N PRO A 65 -14.05 -7.51 -5.35
CA PRO A 65 -13.45 -8.81 -5.68
C PRO A 65 -11.97 -8.88 -5.28
N THR A 66 -11.24 -7.77 -5.38
CA THR A 66 -9.82 -7.74 -5.00
C THR A 66 -9.65 -7.84 -3.49
N TYR A 67 -10.46 -7.13 -2.71
CA TYR A 67 -10.39 -7.16 -1.26
C TYR A 67 -10.79 -8.54 -0.72
N LEU A 68 -11.87 -9.14 -1.23
CA LEU A 68 -12.27 -10.50 -0.83
C LEU A 68 -11.22 -11.54 -1.22
N ARG A 69 -10.56 -11.38 -2.38
CA ARG A 69 -9.42 -12.23 -2.73
C ARG A 69 -8.28 -12.10 -1.72
N TYR A 70 -7.87 -10.88 -1.36
CA TYR A 70 -6.82 -10.65 -0.36
C TYR A 70 -7.20 -11.14 1.03
N ALA A 71 -8.48 -11.04 1.41
CA ALA A 71 -8.97 -11.58 2.67
C ALA A 71 -9.00 -13.12 2.69
N ARG A 72 -9.21 -13.76 1.53
CA ARG A 72 -9.20 -15.23 1.37
C ARG A 72 -7.83 -15.83 1.10
N GLU A 73 -6.86 -15.04 0.65
CA GLU A 73 -5.46 -15.45 0.43
C GLU A 73 -4.74 -15.84 1.74
N LEU A 74 -5.47 -15.92 2.85
CA LEU A 74 -4.93 -15.85 4.18
C LEU A 74 -4.29 -17.15 4.66
N ARG A 75 -3.02 -17.03 5.03
CA ARG A 75 -2.29 -17.93 5.93
C ARG A 75 -2.67 -17.65 7.39
N ARG A 76 -2.32 -18.52 8.33
CA ARG A 76 -2.64 -18.37 9.79
C ARG A 76 -2.06 -17.10 10.46
N GLN A 77 -1.10 -16.43 9.81
CA GLN A 77 -0.31 -15.35 10.40
C GLN A 77 -1.09 -14.05 10.70
N PRO A 78 -1.90 -13.47 9.78
CA PRO A 78 -2.65 -12.24 10.07
C PRO A 78 -3.76 -12.45 11.11
N VAL A 79 -4.35 -13.65 11.18
CA VAL A 79 -5.34 -14.02 12.22
C VAL A 79 -4.67 -14.04 13.59
N LEU A 80 -3.51 -14.70 13.72
CA LEU A 80 -2.74 -14.72 14.97
C LEU A 80 -2.34 -13.30 15.39
N MET A 81 -1.84 -12.49 14.46
CA MET A 81 -1.45 -11.11 14.73
C MET A 81 -2.65 -10.27 15.20
N GLY A 82 -3.78 -10.35 14.49
CA GLY A 82 -5.02 -9.68 14.87
C GLY A 82 -5.51 -10.11 16.24
N GLY A 83 -5.48 -11.41 16.55
CA GLY A 83 -5.86 -11.94 17.86
C GLY A 83 -4.96 -11.43 18.99
N VAL A 84 -3.64 -11.45 18.80
CA VAL A 84 -2.68 -10.93 19.80
C VAL A 84 -2.89 -9.44 20.05
N LEU A 85 -3.06 -8.65 18.98
CA LEU A 85 -3.30 -7.21 19.10
C LEU A 85 -4.63 -6.90 19.78
N LEU A 86 -5.70 -7.63 19.45
CA LEU A 86 -7.00 -7.48 20.10
C LEU A 86 -6.95 -7.87 21.58
N LEU A 87 -6.27 -8.96 21.92
CA LEU A 87 -6.10 -9.39 23.31
C LEU A 87 -5.30 -8.35 24.11
N ALA A 88 -4.16 -7.90 23.58
CA ALA A 88 -3.35 -6.87 24.21
C ALA A 88 -4.14 -5.55 24.38
N GLY A 89 -4.89 -5.15 23.35
CA GLY A 89 -5.74 -3.96 23.41
C GLY A 89 -6.85 -4.08 24.44
N GLY A 90 -7.51 -5.24 24.53
CA GLY A 90 -8.53 -5.50 25.54
C GLY A 90 -7.97 -5.40 26.96
N ILE A 91 -6.80 -6.00 27.22
CA ILE A 91 -6.14 -5.95 28.54
C ILE A 91 -5.80 -4.49 28.91
N VAL A 92 -5.15 -3.75 28.00
CA VAL A 92 -4.78 -2.35 28.24
C VAL A 92 -6.02 -1.48 28.47
N LEU A 93 -7.09 -1.69 27.72
CA LEU A 93 -8.34 -0.93 27.85
C LEU A 93 -9.02 -1.20 29.20
N VAL A 94 -9.16 -2.46 29.59
CA VAL A 94 -9.76 -2.83 30.89
C VAL A 94 -8.94 -2.25 32.03
N ASN A 95 -7.60 -2.34 31.96
CA ASN A 95 -6.72 -1.74 32.95
C ASN A 95 -6.90 -0.22 33.02
N LEU A 96 -6.95 0.47 31.88
CA LEU A 96 -7.09 1.93 31.84
C LEU A 96 -8.41 2.44 32.43
N LEU A 97 -9.49 1.66 32.29
CA LEU A 97 -10.81 1.97 32.84
C LEU A 97 -10.94 1.60 34.32
N SER A 98 -10.26 0.54 34.76
CA SER A 98 -10.39 0.01 36.13
C SER A 98 -9.42 0.65 37.13
N LEU A 99 -8.25 1.11 36.67
CA LEU A 99 -7.21 1.64 37.55
C LEU A 99 -7.48 3.10 37.93
N SER A 100 -7.57 3.35 39.23
CA SER A 100 -7.73 4.69 39.81
C SER A 100 -6.40 5.39 40.10
N ASP A 101 -5.32 4.62 40.24
CA ASP A 101 -3.97 5.14 40.49
C ASP A 101 -3.43 5.86 39.25
N TRP A 102 -2.98 7.09 39.43
CA TRP A 102 -2.54 7.95 38.34
C TRP A 102 -1.25 7.44 37.66
N TYR A 103 -0.31 6.85 38.40
CA TYR A 103 0.95 6.35 37.85
C TYR A 103 0.69 5.15 36.93
N LEU A 104 -0.12 4.21 37.41
CA LEU A 104 -0.52 3.03 36.65
C LEU A 104 -1.38 3.40 35.43
N ARG A 105 -2.21 4.45 35.56
CA ARG A 105 -2.99 4.98 34.45
C ARG A 105 -2.11 5.64 33.38
N ALA A 106 -1.10 6.41 33.79
CA ALA A 106 -0.12 7.00 32.88
C ALA A 106 0.69 5.91 32.14
N ALA A 107 1.15 4.88 32.85
CA ALA A 107 1.84 3.74 32.25
C ALA A 107 0.97 2.99 31.23
N ASN A 108 -0.32 2.76 31.53
CA ASN A 108 -1.25 2.15 30.58
C ASN A 108 -1.53 3.05 29.37
N LEU A 109 -1.55 4.38 29.54
CA LEU A 109 -1.70 5.31 28.42
C LEU A 109 -0.51 5.22 27.46
N VAL A 110 0.72 5.11 28.00
CA VAL A 110 1.93 4.87 27.21
C VAL A 110 1.85 3.52 26.50
N ALA A 111 1.44 2.46 27.21
CA ALA A 111 1.27 1.13 26.61
C ALA A 111 0.24 1.15 25.46
N LEU A 112 -0.85 1.89 25.62
CA LEU A 112 -1.86 2.08 24.58
C LEU A 112 -1.30 2.83 23.36
N ALA A 113 -0.50 3.87 23.58
CA ALA A 113 0.15 4.60 22.49
C ALA A 113 1.14 3.70 21.71
N VAL A 114 1.92 2.88 22.41
CA VAL A 114 2.81 1.90 21.78
C VAL A 114 2.02 0.87 20.99
N LEU A 115 0.93 0.33 21.57
CA LEU A 115 0.07 -0.64 20.89
C LEU A 115 -0.60 -0.05 19.65
N TRP A 116 -1.01 1.22 19.71
CA TRP A 116 -1.54 1.96 18.57
C TRP A 116 -0.53 2.03 17.43
N ILE A 117 0.72 2.41 17.72
CA ILE A 117 1.80 2.46 16.73
C ILE A 117 2.04 1.07 16.13
N ILE A 118 2.13 0.03 16.97
CA ILE A 118 2.33 -1.34 16.50
C ILE A 118 1.18 -1.74 15.57
N THR A 119 -0.07 -1.52 15.95
CA THR A 119 -1.24 -1.89 15.14
C THR A 119 -1.25 -1.16 13.80
N ALA A 120 -0.98 0.15 13.82
CA ALA A 120 -0.92 1.00 12.64
C ALA A 120 0.13 0.53 11.60
N TYR A 121 1.32 0.15 12.08
CA TYR A 121 2.44 -0.22 11.20
C TYR A 121 2.50 -1.71 10.90
N ALA A 122 2.06 -2.60 11.80
CA ALA A 122 2.18 -4.04 11.63
C ALA A 122 1.50 -4.55 10.37
N PHE A 123 0.27 -4.11 10.08
CA PHE A 123 -0.47 -4.54 8.89
C PHE A 123 0.12 -3.94 7.61
N THR A 124 0.55 -2.67 7.68
CA THR A 124 1.18 -1.97 6.56
C THR A 124 2.52 -2.59 6.18
N VAL A 125 3.33 -2.97 7.17
CA VAL A 125 4.61 -3.67 6.98
C VAL A 125 4.40 -5.07 6.40
N LEU A 126 3.43 -5.82 6.91
CA LEU A 126 3.11 -7.14 6.37
C LEU A 126 2.65 -7.07 4.91
N ALA A 127 1.90 -6.03 4.56
CA ALA A 127 1.46 -5.79 3.20
C ALA A 127 2.58 -5.33 2.26
N ALA A 128 3.55 -4.55 2.77
CA ALA A 128 4.58 -3.90 1.97
C ALA A 128 5.87 -4.71 1.81
N LEU A 129 6.28 -5.44 2.85
CA LEU A 129 7.58 -6.10 2.94
C LEU A 129 7.48 -7.64 2.90
N ASP A 130 6.28 -8.21 2.80
CA ASP A 130 5.98 -9.65 2.79
C ASP A 130 6.78 -10.47 3.84
N VAL A 131 7.03 -9.87 5.01
CA VAL A 131 7.87 -10.45 6.05
C VAL A 131 7.13 -11.61 6.74
N GLN A 132 7.75 -12.78 6.75
CA GLN A 132 7.22 -13.95 7.43
C GLN A 132 7.70 -14.00 8.90
N GLY A 133 6.76 -14.19 9.83
CA GLY A 133 7.02 -14.30 11.28
C GLY A 133 6.54 -13.10 12.12
N LEU A 134 5.87 -13.40 13.24
CA LEU A 134 5.32 -12.40 14.18
C LEU A 134 6.39 -11.46 14.76
N ARG A 135 7.51 -12.01 15.22
CA ARG A 135 8.60 -11.21 15.82
C ARG A 135 9.24 -10.26 14.81
N ALA A 136 9.56 -10.76 13.61
CA ALA A 136 10.16 -9.95 12.55
C ALA A 136 9.21 -8.81 12.15
N GLN A 137 7.92 -9.10 12.01
CA GLN A 137 6.91 -8.10 11.68
C GLN A 137 6.79 -7.02 12.77
N LEU A 138 6.77 -7.39 14.06
CA LEU A 138 6.73 -6.43 15.16
C LEU A 138 7.98 -5.55 15.21
N VAL A 139 9.17 -6.15 15.04
CA VAL A 139 10.44 -5.42 15.04
C VAL A 139 10.51 -4.46 13.86
N SER A 140 10.17 -4.91 12.65
CA SER A 140 10.14 -4.06 11.46
C SER A 140 9.11 -2.92 11.58
N ALA A 141 7.92 -3.19 12.13
CA ALA A 141 6.92 -2.16 12.41
C ALA A 141 7.44 -1.12 13.40
N LEU A 142 8.13 -1.56 14.46
CA LEU A 142 8.70 -0.67 15.47
C LEU A 142 9.87 0.14 14.92
N MET A 143 10.78 -0.48 14.16
CA MET A 143 11.89 0.23 13.52
C MET A 143 11.40 1.25 12.51
N LEU A 144 10.37 0.92 11.72
CA LEU A 144 9.77 1.87 10.78
C LEU A 144 9.03 3.00 11.51
N GLY A 145 8.32 2.69 12.61
CA GLY A 145 7.65 3.69 13.45
C GLY A 145 8.62 4.67 14.11
N ILE A 146 9.72 4.17 14.68
CA ILE A 146 10.77 4.98 15.32
C ILE A 146 11.55 5.77 14.25
N GLY A 147 11.95 5.13 13.15
CA GLY A 147 12.67 5.77 12.06
C GLY A 147 11.88 6.88 11.37
N SER A 148 10.55 6.85 11.48
CA SER A 148 9.66 7.87 10.94
C SER A 148 8.86 8.61 12.00
N LEU A 149 9.43 8.80 13.20
CA LEU A 149 8.72 9.37 14.35
C LEU A 149 8.04 10.72 14.04
N HIS A 150 8.70 11.58 13.27
CA HIS A 150 8.13 12.87 12.85
C HIS A 150 6.84 12.68 12.02
N TRP A 151 6.83 11.71 11.11
CA TRP A 151 5.66 11.38 10.29
C TRP A 151 4.59 10.64 11.09
N THR A 152 4.95 9.80 12.07
CA THR A 152 3.97 9.14 12.95
C THR A 152 3.25 10.13 13.85
N ILE A 153 3.97 11.12 14.41
CA ILE A 153 3.38 12.17 15.25
C ILE A 153 2.41 13.01 14.41
N LEU A 154 2.85 13.49 13.24
CA LEU A 154 1.98 14.26 12.33
C LEU A 154 0.76 13.44 11.88
N GLY A 155 0.97 12.18 11.48
CA GLY A 155 -0.10 11.28 11.07
C GLY A 155 -1.11 11.02 12.19
N THR A 156 -0.63 10.69 13.39
CA THR A 156 -1.48 10.44 14.57
C THR A 156 -2.26 11.69 14.96
N THR A 157 -1.61 12.86 14.95
CA THR A 157 -2.27 14.13 15.23
C THR A 157 -3.39 14.42 14.21
N ALA A 158 -3.13 14.18 12.92
CA ALA A 158 -4.16 14.31 11.88
C ALA A 158 -5.34 13.36 12.08
N VAL A 159 -5.08 12.11 12.48
CA VAL A 159 -6.13 11.13 12.81
C VAL A 159 -6.96 11.61 14.01
N VAL A 160 -6.31 12.06 15.08
CA VAL A 160 -6.98 12.55 16.30
C VAL A 160 -7.87 13.75 16.01
N ILE A 161 -7.36 14.74 15.25
CA ILE A 161 -8.14 15.90 14.83
C ILE A 161 -9.32 15.46 13.97
N GLY A 162 -9.09 14.56 13.01
CA GLY A 162 -10.14 14.00 12.15
C GLY A 162 -11.26 13.34 12.94
N TYR A 163 -10.92 12.50 13.92
CA TYR A 163 -11.90 11.87 14.81
C TYR A 163 -12.62 12.87 15.72
N GLY A 164 -11.90 13.86 16.27
CA GLY A 164 -12.53 14.92 17.07
C GLY A 164 -13.58 15.69 16.28
N LEU A 165 -13.28 15.99 15.01
CA LEU A 165 -14.22 16.64 14.10
C LEU A 165 -15.42 15.73 13.77
N MET A 166 -15.19 14.45 13.49
CA MET A 166 -16.27 13.49 13.24
C MET A 166 -17.19 13.33 14.45
N LEU A 167 -16.64 13.20 15.66
CA LEU A 167 -17.42 13.11 16.89
C LEU A 167 -18.27 14.37 17.13
N ARG A 168 -17.76 15.55 16.76
CA ARG A 168 -18.46 16.81 16.95
C ARG A 168 -19.56 17.05 15.92
N PHE A 169 -19.32 16.72 14.65
CA PHE A 169 -20.19 17.14 13.54
C PHE A 169 -20.99 16.00 12.91
N ALA A 170 -20.47 14.77 12.91
CA ALA A 170 -21.12 13.64 12.26
C ALA A 170 -20.63 12.29 12.80
N VAL A 171 -21.21 11.81 13.90
CA VAL A 171 -20.89 10.51 14.48
C VAL A 171 -20.98 9.35 13.47
N PRO A 172 -21.96 9.29 12.53
CA PRO A 172 -22.01 8.22 11.54
C PRO A 172 -20.78 8.13 10.62
N LEU A 173 -20.00 9.21 10.45
CA LEU A 173 -18.77 9.18 9.66
C LEU A 173 -17.70 8.26 10.28
N LEU A 174 -17.75 8.00 11.59
CA LEU A 174 -16.85 7.03 12.23
C LEU A 174 -17.08 5.61 11.70
N ALA A 175 -18.32 5.24 11.36
CA ALA A 175 -18.58 3.96 10.72
C ALA A 175 -18.04 3.90 9.28
N LEU A 176 -18.01 5.03 8.57
CA LEU A 176 -17.49 5.10 7.19
C LEU A 176 -15.97 5.22 7.11
N PHE A 177 -15.33 5.86 8.09
CA PHE A 177 -13.90 6.19 8.00
C PHE A 177 -13.07 5.70 9.19
N GLY A 178 -13.68 5.04 10.18
CA GLY A 178 -13.06 4.63 11.43
C GLY A 178 -11.71 3.94 11.23
N VAL A 179 -11.66 2.70 10.75
CA VAL A 179 -10.36 2.02 10.56
C VAL A 179 -9.68 2.46 9.26
N GLY A 180 -10.46 2.86 8.25
CA GLY A 180 -9.95 3.29 6.95
C GLY A 180 -9.04 4.52 7.03
N LEU A 181 -9.39 5.54 7.81
CA LEU A 181 -8.63 6.79 7.90
C LEU A 181 -7.21 6.60 8.47
N PRO A 182 -6.99 6.00 9.65
CA PRO A 182 -5.65 5.72 10.13
C PRO A 182 -4.90 4.78 9.19
N ALA A 183 -5.54 3.71 8.69
CA ALA A 183 -4.91 2.80 7.75
C ALA A 183 -4.40 3.52 6.50
N ALA A 184 -5.18 4.46 5.95
CA ALA A 184 -4.77 5.27 4.80
C ALA A 184 -3.60 6.21 5.13
N VAL A 185 -3.65 6.90 6.27
CA VAL A 185 -2.58 7.79 6.72
C VAL A 185 -1.25 7.02 6.87
N PHE A 186 -1.27 5.88 7.57
CA PHE A 186 -0.07 5.09 7.80
C PHE A 186 0.44 4.38 6.54
N ALA A 187 -0.46 3.91 5.67
CA ALA A 187 -0.09 3.38 4.36
C ALA A 187 0.56 4.47 3.47
N ALA A 188 0.06 5.71 3.52
CA ALA A 188 0.66 6.84 2.82
C ALA A 188 2.05 7.20 3.38
N ILE A 189 2.22 7.18 4.70
CA ILE A 189 3.53 7.40 5.35
C ILE A 189 4.52 6.32 4.93
N CYS A 190 4.14 5.05 5.05
CA CYS A 190 4.99 3.91 4.66
C CYS A 190 5.41 3.99 3.18
N SER A 191 4.46 4.29 2.29
CA SER A 191 4.76 4.43 0.86
C SER A 191 5.56 5.70 0.51
N ARG A 192 5.59 6.74 1.36
CA ARG A 192 6.57 7.83 1.22
C ARG A 192 7.96 7.39 1.62
N ILE A 193 8.10 6.81 2.82
CA ILE A 193 9.40 6.34 3.33
C ILE A 193 10.04 5.36 2.35
N LEU A 194 9.27 4.38 1.84
CA LEU A 194 9.79 3.41 0.89
C LEU A 194 10.20 4.04 -0.46
N ARG A 195 9.54 5.12 -0.90
CA ARG A 195 9.96 5.86 -2.09
C ARG A 195 11.25 6.64 -1.87
N ASP A 196 11.42 7.23 -0.69
CA ASP A 196 12.63 7.97 -0.34
C ASP A 196 13.85 7.04 -0.19
N LEU A 197 13.61 5.76 0.13
CA LEU A 197 14.62 4.72 0.23
C LEU A 197 14.96 4.06 -1.12
N GLU A 198 14.14 4.24 -2.15
CA GLU A 198 14.44 3.79 -3.51
C GLU A 198 15.51 4.76 -4.06
N PRO A 199 16.80 4.35 -4.14
CA PRO A 199 17.83 5.26 -4.60
C PRO A 199 17.52 5.70 -6.03
N SER A 200 17.88 6.93 -6.38
CA SER A 200 17.91 7.41 -7.76
C SER A 200 18.85 6.54 -8.61
N SER A 201 18.39 5.36 -9.02
CA SER A 201 19.06 4.51 -10.02
C SER A 201 18.88 5.05 -11.44
N ALA A 202 18.61 6.36 -11.57
CA ALA A 202 18.51 7.09 -12.83
C ALA A 202 19.56 8.21 -12.96
N GLU A 203 20.56 8.27 -12.08
CA GLU A 203 21.81 9.00 -12.37
C GLU A 203 22.76 8.03 -13.10
N GLU A 204 22.36 7.62 -14.31
CA GLU A 204 23.31 7.10 -15.29
C GLU A 204 24.19 8.29 -15.71
N PRO A 205 25.52 8.27 -15.48
CA PRO A 205 26.38 9.37 -15.91
C PRO A 205 26.45 9.42 -17.43
N ARG A 206 25.53 10.14 -18.08
CA ARG A 206 25.68 10.58 -19.47
C ARG A 206 26.70 11.70 -19.55
N THR A 207 27.97 11.36 -19.39
CA THR A 207 29.08 12.19 -19.90
C THR A 207 30.30 11.33 -20.19
N THR A 208 30.38 10.84 -21.42
CA THR A 208 31.63 10.93 -22.17
C THR A 208 31.29 11.17 -23.64
N PRO A 209 31.60 12.36 -24.19
CA PRO A 209 31.37 12.64 -25.59
C PRO A 209 32.32 11.79 -26.43
N ARG A 210 31.75 10.93 -27.28
CA ARG A 210 32.46 10.27 -28.36
C ARG A 210 32.97 11.35 -29.32
N PRO A 211 34.29 11.53 -29.52
CA PRO A 211 34.75 12.46 -30.53
C PRO A 211 34.39 11.88 -31.90
N LEU A 212 33.47 12.54 -32.59
CA LEU A 212 33.28 12.40 -34.03
C LEU A 212 34.52 12.95 -34.73
N ALA A 213 35.49 12.08 -35.02
CA ALA A 213 36.53 12.40 -35.99
C ALA A 213 35.94 12.23 -37.40
N HIS A 214 35.54 13.35 -38.00
CA HIS A 214 35.28 13.45 -39.43
C HIS A 214 36.61 13.33 -40.21
N SER A 215 36.60 12.44 -41.20
CA SER A 215 37.12 12.64 -42.56
C SER A 215 38.59 13.04 -42.76
N ALA A 216 39.41 12.06 -43.17
CA ALA A 216 40.51 12.30 -44.11
C ALA A 216 40.71 11.06 -45.01
N ALA A 217 40.30 11.21 -46.27
CA ALA A 217 40.85 10.65 -47.50
C ALA A 217 41.58 9.28 -47.45
N ARG A 218 41.06 8.30 -48.22
CA ARG A 218 41.80 7.70 -49.36
C ARG A 218 40.96 6.70 -50.17
N THR A 219 40.80 7.05 -51.44
CA THR A 219 41.02 6.16 -52.58
C THR A 219 39.92 5.15 -52.96
N VAL A 220 39.01 5.65 -53.81
CA VAL A 220 38.61 5.07 -55.10
C VAL A 220 39.41 3.82 -55.51
N ALA A 221 38.75 2.67 -55.67
CA ALA A 221 38.90 1.82 -56.87
C ALA A 221 38.03 0.56 -56.83
N ARG A 222 37.29 0.39 -57.94
CA ARG A 222 37.06 -0.87 -58.68
C ARG A 222 36.12 -1.96 -58.12
N SER A 223 34.96 -1.97 -58.75
CA SER A 223 34.50 -3.05 -59.65
C SER A 223 34.21 -4.44 -59.07
N ARG A 224 32.92 -4.79 -59.00
CA ARG A 224 32.23 -5.71 -59.94
C ARG A 224 30.92 -6.19 -59.32
N ARG A 225 29.80 -5.73 -59.88
CA ARG A 225 28.62 -6.58 -60.16
C ARG A 225 28.85 -7.23 -61.55
N PRO A 226 28.00 -8.14 -62.07
CA PRO A 226 26.78 -8.77 -61.53
C PRO A 226 26.88 -10.31 -61.63
N SER A 227 25.90 -11.11 -61.18
CA SER A 227 24.78 -11.67 -61.98
C SER A 227 24.29 -12.90 -61.15
N SER A 228 23.07 -13.42 -61.17
CA SER A 228 21.88 -13.27 -62.01
C SER A 228 20.73 -14.05 -61.33
N VAL A 229 19.49 -13.56 -61.50
CA VAL A 229 18.33 -14.35 -62.02
C VAL A 229 17.77 -15.42 -61.07
N SER A 230 16.72 -15.12 -60.29
CA SER A 230 15.27 -15.12 -60.61
C SER A 230 14.61 -16.48 -60.27
N ASP A 231 13.74 -16.58 -59.27
CA ASP A 231 12.26 -16.39 -59.31
C ASP A 231 11.53 -17.50 -60.10
N PRO A 232 10.21 -17.75 -59.94
CA PRO A 232 9.42 -18.21 -58.78
C PRO A 232 8.51 -19.43 -59.19
N VAL A 233 7.32 -19.62 -58.55
CA VAL A 233 6.15 -20.51 -58.91
C VAL A 233 6.10 -21.89 -58.18
N ARG A 234 5.27 -22.12 -57.14
CA ARG A 234 3.83 -22.58 -57.08
C ARG A 234 3.57 -23.99 -57.69
N PRO A 235 2.42 -24.69 -57.45
CA PRO A 235 1.57 -24.96 -56.25
C PRO A 235 1.11 -26.47 -56.17
N PHE A 236 0.07 -26.79 -55.38
CA PHE A 236 -0.71 -28.07 -55.28
C PHE A 236 -0.04 -29.23 -54.48
N THR A 237 -0.71 -30.07 -53.67
CA THR A 237 -2.02 -30.74 -53.81
C THR A 237 -2.51 -31.37 -52.48
N LYS A 238 -3.85 -31.37 -52.31
CA LYS A 238 -4.78 -32.31 -51.63
C LYS A 238 -4.26 -33.56 -50.87
N GLY A 239 -4.92 -33.84 -49.73
CA GLY A 239 -5.07 -35.18 -49.15
C GLY A 239 -6.00 -35.18 -47.93
N THR A 240 -7.15 -35.85 -48.06
CA THR A 240 -8.34 -35.89 -47.18
C THR A 240 -8.22 -36.98 -46.06
N PRO A 241 -9.24 -37.30 -45.23
CA PRO A 241 -9.10 -37.49 -43.78
C PRO A 241 -9.23 -38.95 -43.31
N ALA A 242 -9.04 -39.16 -42.00
CA ALA A 242 -9.69 -40.20 -41.19
C ALA A 242 -9.80 -39.70 -39.75
#